data_AF-A0A0F7ZIN4-F1
#
_entry.id   AF-A0A0F7ZIN4-F1
#
_cell.length_a   1.000
_cell.length_b   1.000
_cell.length_c   1.000
_cell.angle_alpha   90.00
_cell.angle_beta   90.00
_cell.angle_gamma   90.00
#
_symmetry.space_group_name_H-M   'P 1'
#
loop_
_entity.id
_entity.type
_entity.pdbx_description
1 polymer ?
#
loop_
_entity_poly.entity_id
_entity_poly.type
_entity_poly.pdbx_seq_one_letter_code
_entity_poly.pdbx_strand_id
1 'polypeptide(L)'
;MAYTESELKAARAVLQSRDTLNQRPRRVAARAATKPLSIRAAAALFNVGRNKVHRAIKAIQNPPAPRGRRPIFNDEEDEALVAYVDWMQKGGFPATKPQLEAAANALRRRRDPQAPPVSRMWYSRWLRDHPQFRSSYVKAVERARKSFQSTKTEAVERFFGKLGKIVSRYNIGASECWNEDECGVRIGSLRERILVLVTRTTRHQRPEAIEPGDRESCTVVAAVNAAGEAMPPWIVFKVFPSESWAEVEASGDIRFARSDTGFSNAEIPETPCRRRQRPYGRPRWSH
;
A
#
# COMPACT_ATOMS: atom_id res chain seq x y z
N MET A 1 17.78 28.16 -26.11
CA MET A 1 17.74 29.63 -26.28
C MET A 1 16.34 30.06 -25.88
N ALA A 2 16.21 30.84 -24.81
CA ALA A 2 14.93 31.43 -24.43
C ALA A 2 14.70 32.68 -25.27
N TYR A 3 13.54 32.78 -25.93
CA TYR A 3 13.11 33.97 -26.66
C TYR A 3 12.52 34.97 -25.67
N THR A 4 12.72 36.28 -25.88
CA THR A 4 12.06 37.29 -25.04
C THR A 4 10.56 37.35 -25.32
N GLU A 5 9.79 37.88 -24.38
CA GLU A 5 8.34 38.03 -24.57
C GLU A 5 7.99 38.92 -25.77
N SER A 6 8.80 39.97 -26.02
CA SER A 6 8.68 40.84 -27.20
C SER A 6 8.95 40.10 -28.52
N GLU A 7 9.95 39.20 -28.55
CA GLU A 7 10.25 38.36 -29.71
C GLU A 7 9.09 37.40 -30.05
N LEU A 8 8.47 36.82 -29.02
CA LEU A 8 7.30 35.93 -29.19
C LEU A 8 6.04 36.68 -29.59
N LYS A 9 5.77 37.86 -29.01
CA LYS A 9 4.65 38.74 -29.40
C LYS A 9 4.76 39.17 -30.86
N ALA A 10 5.95 39.60 -31.29
CA ALA A 10 6.21 39.95 -32.69
C ALA A 10 5.98 38.78 -33.65
N ALA A 11 6.43 37.58 -33.28
CA ALA A 11 6.24 36.38 -34.08
C ALA A 11 4.75 35.97 -34.20
N ARG A 12 4.00 36.01 -33.08
CA ARG A 12 2.56 35.70 -33.05
C ARG A 12 1.74 36.70 -33.87
N ALA A 13 2.07 37.99 -33.82
CA ALA A 13 1.39 39.01 -34.61
C ALA A 13 1.53 38.77 -36.14
N VAL A 14 2.71 38.34 -36.59
CA VAL A 14 2.93 37.97 -37.99
C VAL A 14 2.12 36.74 -38.40
N LEU A 15 2.07 35.71 -37.54
CA LEU A 15 1.30 34.49 -37.81
C LEU A 15 -0.21 34.77 -37.84
N GLN A 16 -0.73 35.49 -36.86
CA GLN A 16 -2.15 35.90 -36.82
C GLN A 16 -2.54 36.73 -38.06
N SER A 17 -1.68 37.64 -38.51
CA SER A 17 -1.95 38.43 -39.72
C SER A 17 -1.99 37.59 -41.00
N ARG A 18 -1.26 36.47 -41.05
CA ARG A 18 -1.31 35.52 -42.17
C ARG A 18 -2.56 34.64 -42.10
N ASP A 19 -2.89 34.14 -40.91
CA ASP A 19 -4.07 33.28 -40.71
C ASP A 19 -5.37 34.03 -40.97
N THR A 20 -5.48 35.27 -40.49
CA THR A 20 -6.64 36.15 -40.75
C THR A 20 -6.83 36.44 -42.24
N LEU A 21 -5.75 36.51 -43.03
CA LEU A 21 -5.84 36.65 -44.48
C LEU A 21 -6.31 35.35 -45.14
N ASN A 22 -5.78 34.20 -44.69
CA ASN A 22 -6.12 32.88 -45.24
C ASN A 22 -7.56 32.46 -44.94
N GLN A 23 -8.15 32.92 -43.82
CA GLN A 23 -9.51 32.61 -43.40
C GLN A 23 -10.59 33.56 -43.97
N ARG A 24 -10.21 34.55 -44.79
CA ARG A 24 -11.19 35.51 -45.37
C ARG A 24 -12.06 34.84 -46.45
N PRO A 25 -13.40 34.91 -46.36
CA PRO A 25 -14.29 34.38 -47.40
C PRO A 25 -14.15 35.16 -48.71
N ARG A 26 -14.08 34.43 -49.84
CA ARG A 26 -13.79 34.96 -51.18
C ARG A 26 -14.69 36.12 -51.63
N ARG A 27 -15.92 36.24 -51.08
CA ARG A 27 -16.90 37.28 -51.45
C ARG A 27 -16.53 38.70 -50.98
N VAL A 28 -15.62 38.85 -50.01
CA VAL A 28 -15.20 40.17 -49.47
C VAL A 28 -13.88 40.67 -50.09
N ALA A 29 -13.30 39.93 -51.04
CA ALA A 29 -11.98 40.20 -51.62
C ALA A 29 -11.88 41.47 -52.50
N ALA A 30 -12.99 42.18 -52.73
CA ALA A 30 -13.02 43.36 -53.61
C ALA A 30 -12.66 44.69 -52.92
N ARG A 31 -12.55 44.76 -51.58
CA ARG A 31 -12.11 45.97 -50.87
C ARG A 31 -10.69 45.78 -50.33
N ALA A 32 -9.72 46.41 -51.00
CA ALA A 32 -8.30 46.58 -50.66
C ALA A 32 -7.61 45.33 -50.07
N ALA A 33 -6.78 44.66 -50.88
CA ALA A 33 -5.91 43.58 -50.44
C ALA A 33 -4.89 44.09 -49.39
N THR A 34 -5.27 44.10 -48.12
CA THR A 34 -4.37 44.37 -47.00
C THR A 34 -3.32 43.26 -46.95
N LYS A 35 -2.08 43.61 -47.32
CA LYS A 35 -0.93 42.69 -47.26
C LYS A 35 -0.72 42.22 -45.81
N PRO A 36 -0.36 40.95 -45.58
CA PRO A 36 -0.11 40.46 -44.25
C PRO A 36 1.12 41.16 -43.64
N LEU A 37 1.13 41.28 -42.31
CA LEU A 37 2.20 41.92 -41.57
C LEU A 37 3.54 41.26 -41.91
N SER A 38 4.47 42.03 -42.46
CA SER A 38 5.79 41.51 -42.82
C SER A 38 6.66 41.35 -41.57
N ILE A 39 7.65 40.44 -41.64
CA ILE A 39 8.62 40.23 -40.56
C ILE A 39 9.40 41.52 -40.25
N ARG A 40 9.66 42.39 -41.26
CA ARG A 40 10.32 43.69 -41.04
C ARG A 40 9.41 44.68 -40.31
N ALA A 41 8.13 44.71 -40.67
CA ALA A 41 7.15 45.57 -40.01
C ALA A 41 6.94 45.16 -38.55
N ALA A 42 6.83 43.85 -38.27
CA ALA A 42 6.77 43.35 -36.89
C ALA A 42 8.06 43.62 -36.11
N ALA A 43 9.23 43.45 -36.73
CA ALA A 43 10.51 43.81 -36.11
C ALA A 43 10.56 45.29 -35.67
N ALA A 44 10.09 46.20 -36.52
CA ALA A 44 10.01 47.62 -36.21
C ALA A 44 8.96 47.94 -35.12
N LEU A 45 7.76 47.36 -35.21
CA LEU A 45 6.66 47.59 -34.26
C LEU A 45 7.00 47.15 -32.84
N PHE A 46 7.73 46.05 -32.69
CA PHE A 46 8.06 45.47 -31.38
C PHE A 46 9.50 45.79 -30.93
N ASN A 47 10.24 46.61 -31.70
CA ASN A 47 11.64 46.95 -31.46
C ASN A 47 12.54 45.71 -31.26
N VAL A 48 12.39 44.71 -32.14
CA VAL A 48 13.11 43.43 -32.10
C VAL A 48 13.86 43.22 -33.41
N GLY A 49 15.10 42.70 -33.37
CA GLY A 49 15.84 42.36 -34.58
C GLY A 49 15.10 41.36 -35.50
N ARG A 50 15.04 41.65 -36.80
CA ARG A 50 14.37 40.81 -37.84
C ARG A 50 14.71 39.32 -37.72
N ASN A 51 15.99 38.99 -37.54
CA ASN A 51 16.44 37.60 -37.45
C ASN A 51 15.88 36.88 -36.23
N LYS A 52 15.62 37.59 -35.13
CA LYS A 52 15.02 37.03 -33.92
C LYS A 52 13.54 36.74 -34.12
N VAL A 53 12.79 37.67 -34.73
CA VAL A 53 11.39 37.45 -35.12
C VAL A 53 11.27 36.26 -36.06
N HIS A 54 12.15 36.16 -37.07
CA HIS A 54 12.18 35.02 -37.99
C HIS A 54 12.47 33.69 -37.28
N ARG A 55 13.46 33.64 -36.36
CA ARG A 55 13.76 32.44 -35.56
C ARG A 55 12.61 32.06 -34.63
N ALA A 56 11.97 33.05 -33.99
CA ALA A 56 10.80 32.84 -33.13
C ALA A 56 9.60 32.30 -33.93
N ILE A 57 9.33 32.81 -35.13
CA ILE A 57 8.32 32.24 -36.05
C ILE A 57 8.63 30.78 -36.36
N LYS A 58 9.89 30.47 -36.73
CA LYS A 58 10.30 29.09 -37.03
C LYS A 58 10.13 28.17 -35.82
N ALA A 59 10.42 28.66 -34.61
CA ALA A 59 10.26 27.89 -33.38
C ALA A 59 8.78 27.69 -32.97
N ILE A 60 7.88 28.62 -33.32
CA ILE A 60 6.44 28.45 -33.08
C ILE A 60 5.84 27.45 -34.09
N GLN A 61 6.21 27.57 -35.37
CA GLN A 61 5.69 26.70 -36.43
C GLN A 61 6.29 25.29 -36.37
N ASN A 62 7.58 25.20 -36.03
CA ASN A 62 8.32 23.96 -35.90
C ASN A 62 9.04 23.95 -34.55
N PRO A 63 8.32 23.64 -33.45
CA PRO A 63 8.95 23.56 -32.14
C PRO A 63 10.08 22.54 -32.19
N PRO A 64 11.25 22.85 -31.60
CA PRO A 64 12.35 21.88 -31.54
C PRO A 64 11.85 20.62 -30.81
N ALA A 65 12.14 19.45 -31.39
CA ALA A 65 11.80 18.20 -30.74
C ALA A 65 12.39 18.15 -29.33
N PRO A 66 11.66 17.64 -28.32
CA PRO A 66 12.18 17.50 -26.98
C PRO A 66 13.49 16.71 -27.02
N ARG A 67 14.53 17.26 -26.40
CA ARG A 67 15.85 16.64 -26.36
C ARG A 67 15.80 15.46 -25.39
N GLY A 68 16.03 14.25 -25.89
CA GLY A 68 16.13 13.05 -25.07
C GLY A 68 15.32 11.88 -25.61
N ARG A 69 15.45 10.74 -24.95
CA ARG A 69 14.60 9.57 -25.22
C ARG A 69 13.16 9.92 -24.82
N ARG A 70 12.20 9.62 -25.70
CA ARG A 70 10.78 9.80 -25.38
C ARG A 70 10.44 9.07 -24.08
N PRO A 71 9.64 9.67 -23.19
CA PRO A 71 9.15 9.00 -21.99
C PRO A 71 8.51 7.65 -22.33
N ILE A 72 8.61 6.69 -21.41
CA ILE A 72 8.08 5.34 -21.60
C ILE A 72 6.55 5.37 -21.67
N PHE A 73 5.96 6.27 -20.89
CA PHE A 73 4.53 6.52 -20.76
C PHE A 73 4.18 7.89 -21.35
N ASN A 74 3.01 8.01 -21.96
CA ASN A 74 2.43 9.32 -22.29
C ASN A 74 1.75 9.93 -21.05
N ASP A 75 1.36 11.20 -21.15
CA ASP A 75 0.78 11.94 -20.02
C ASP A 75 -0.52 11.28 -19.50
N GLU A 76 -1.33 10.68 -20.39
CA GLU A 76 -2.57 9.98 -20.01
C GLU A 76 -2.31 8.67 -19.26
N GLU A 77 -1.32 7.89 -19.71
CA GLU A 77 -0.89 6.64 -19.07
C GLU A 77 -0.27 6.94 -17.70
N ASP A 78 0.49 8.02 -17.59
CA ASP A 78 1.10 8.47 -16.33
C ASP A 78 0.01 8.92 -15.34
N GLU A 79 -0.95 9.73 -15.78
CA GLU A 79 -2.11 10.15 -14.98
C GLU A 79 -2.97 8.96 -14.54
N ALA A 80 -3.13 7.94 -15.41
CA ALA A 80 -3.84 6.71 -15.05
C ALA A 80 -3.14 5.94 -13.91
N LEU A 81 -1.80 5.93 -13.87
CA LEU A 81 -1.03 5.33 -12.78
C LEU A 81 -1.17 6.14 -11.49
N VAL A 82 -1.20 7.48 -11.57
CA VAL A 82 -1.48 8.36 -10.43
C VAL A 82 -2.87 8.08 -9.86
N ALA A 83 -3.89 8.05 -10.73
CA ALA A 83 -5.27 7.77 -10.35
C ALA A 83 -5.44 6.37 -9.74
N TYR A 84 -4.72 5.37 -10.27
CA TYR A 84 -4.71 4.02 -9.72
C TYR A 84 -4.20 3.99 -8.27
N VAL A 85 -3.09 4.66 -7.97
CA VAL A 85 -2.54 4.75 -6.60
C VAL A 85 -3.52 5.45 -5.66
N ASP A 86 -4.14 6.54 -6.12
CA ASP A 86 -5.06 7.34 -5.32
C ASP A 86 -6.38 6.58 -5.05
N TRP A 87 -6.88 5.81 -6.03
CA TRP A 87 -8.03 4.92 -5.88
C TRP A 87 -7.76 3.79 -4.87
N MET A 88 -6.60 3.13 -4.99
CA MET A 88 -6.15 2.10 -4.06
C MET A 88 -6.09 2.62 -2.62
N GLN A 89 -5.56 3.83 -2.43
CA GLN A 89 -5.52 4.47 -1.12
C GLN A 89 -6.92 4.81 -0.58
N LYS A 90 -7.83 5.35 -1.41
CA LYS A 90 -9.22 5.63 -1.01
C LYS A 90 -9.98 4.36 -0.61
N GLY A 91 -9.64 3.23 -1.23
CA GLY A 91 -10.19 1.92 -0.90
C GLY A 91 -9.64 1.31 0.40
N GLY A 92 -8.66 1.95 1.07
CA GLY A 92 -8.03 1.38 2.26
C GLY A 92 -7.00 0.29 1.97
N PHE A 93 -6.49 0.21 0.73
CA PHE A 93 -5.46 -0.73 0.31
C PHE A 93 -4.34 0.04 -0.40
N PRO A 94 -3.39 0.65 0.34
CA PRO A 94 -2.30 1.40 -0.29
C PRO A 94 -1.54 0.56 -1.33
N ALA A 95 -1.30 1.12 -2.52
CA ALA A 95 -0.68 0.38 -3.62
C ALA A 95 0.78 -0.01 -3.31
N THR A 96 1.12 -1.27 -3.52
CA THR A 96 2.50 -1.76 -3.35
C THR A 96 3.36 -1.49 -4.59
N LYS A 97 4.70 -1.50 -4.44
CA LYS A 97 5.62 -1.37 -5.57
C LYS A 97 5.36 -2.42 -6.67
N PRO A 98 5.23 -3.73 -6.38
CA PRO A 98 4.96 -4.74 -7.41
C PRO A 98 3.62 -4.53 -8.12
N GLN A 99 2.58 -4.07 -7.41
CA GLN A 99 1.29 -3.75 -8.02
C GLN A 99 1.39 -2.57 -8.98
N LEU A 100 2.11 -1.51 -8.60
CA LEU A 100 2.33 -0.37 -9.48
C LEU A 100 3.14 -0.75 -10.73
N GLU A 101 4.22 -1.53 -10.56
CA GLU A 101 5.01 -2.06 -11.68
C GLU A 101 4.17 -2.98 -12.58
N ALA A 102 3.28 -3.80 -12.01
CA ALA A 102 2.38 -4.64 -12.77
C ALA A 102 1.35 -3.82 -13.57
N ALA A 103 0.74 -2.80 -12.97
CA ALA A 103 -0.18 -1.88 -13.63
C ALA A 103 0.50 -1.15 -14.80
N ALA A 104 1.71 -0.64 -14.56
CA ALA A 104 2.53 0.03 -15.56
C ALA A 104 2.90 -0.93 -16.73
N ASN A 105 3.30 -2.15 -16.42
CA ASN A 105 3.57 -3.17 -17.44
C ASN A 105 2.31 -3.60 -18.20
N ALA A 106 1.15 -3.63 -17.54
CA ALA A 106 -0.12 -3.93 -18.18
C ALA A 106 -0.52 -2.85 -19.20
N LEU A 107 -0.37 -1.57 -18.86
CA LEU A 107 -0.57 -0.47 -19.82
C LEU A 107 0.36 -0.60 -21.03
N ARG A 108 1.63 -0.91 -20.79
CA ARG A 108 2.61 -1.11 -21.88
C ARG A 108 2.25 -2.29 -22.78
N ARG A 109 1.85 -3.43 -22.20
CA ARG A 109 1.45 -4.62 -22.96
C ARG A 109 0.19 -4.43 -23.79
N ARG A 110 -0.71 -3.53 -23.36
CA ARG A 110 -1.89 -3.17 -24.17
C ARG A 110 -1.51 -2.41 -25.43
N ARG A 111 -0.46 -1.58 -25.38
CA ARG A 111 0.06 -0.85 -26.54
C ARG A 111 0.96 -1.73 -27.43
N ASP A 112 1.80 -2.53 -26.80
CA ASP A 112 2.75 -3.43 -27.46
C ASP A 112 2.85 -4.74 -26.66
N PRO A 113 2.26 -5.84 -27.15
CA PRO A 113 2.25 -7.13 -26.46
C PRO A 113 3.65 -7.68 -26.15
N GLN A 114 4.68 -7.30 -26.91
CA GLN A 114 6.06 -7.73 -26.73
C GLN A 114 6.90 -6.72 -25.93
N ALA A 115 6.26 -5.68 -25.36
CA ALA A 115 6.97 -4.65 -24.62
C ALA A 115 7.74 -5.26 -23.43
N PRO A 116 9.04 -4.98 -23.30
CA PRO A 116 9.80 -5.45 -22.16
C PRO A 116 9.31 -4.76 -20.88
N PRO A 117 9.45 -5.41 -19.71
CA PRO A 117 9.09 -4.84 -18.43
C PRO A 117 9.75 -3.48 -18.17
N VAL A 118 9.13 -2.67 -17.31
CA VAL A 118 9.73 -1.44 -16.79
C VAL A 118 11.08 -1.75 -16.12
N SER A 119 12.06 -0.88 -16.34
CA SER A 119 13.40 -1.06 -15.77
C SER A 119 13.38 -1.01 -14.24
N ARG A 120 14.37 -1.62 -13.58
CA ARG A 120 14.50 -1.61 -12.11
C ARG A 120 14.49 -0.20 -11.48
N MET A 121 14.98 0.80 -12.21
CA MET A 121 15.06 2.20 -11.76
C MET A 121 13.81 3.02 -12.14
N TRP A 122 12.83 2.43 -12.81
CA TRP A 122 11.64 3.14 -13.24
C TRP A 122 10.83 3.62 -12.03
N TYR A 123 10.57 2.74 -11.06
CA TYR A 123 9.78 3.05 -9.88
C TYR A 123 10.34 4.26 -9.10
N SER A 124 11.66 4.31 -8.88
CA SER A 124 12.30 5.41 -8.16
C SER A 124 12.28 6.74 -8.93
N ARG A 125 12.40 6.69 -10.27
CA ARG A 125 12.27 7.88 -11.12
C ARG A 125 10.83 8.39 -11.14
N TRP A 126 9.87 7.49 -11.33
CA TRP A 126 8.44 7.82 -11.31
C TRP A 126 8.04 8.49 -9.98
N LEU A 127 8.48 7.95 -8.85
CA LEU A 127 8.29 8.56 -7.53
C LEU A 127 8.91 9.95 -7.39
N ARG A 128 10.08 10.18 -7.98
CA ARG A 128 10.75 11.48 -7.96
C ARG A 128 9.98 12.52 -8.79
N ASP A 129 9.40 12.06 -9.89
CA ASP A 129 8.62 12.90 -10.81
C ASP A 129 7.21 13.17 -10.24
N HIS A 130 6.74 12.37 -9.27
CA HIS A 130 5.45 12.49 -8.57
C HIS A 130 5.61 12.80 -7.06
N PRO A 131 5.98 14.04 -6.69
CA PRO A 131 6.27 14.41 -5.30
C PRO A 131 5.06 14.38 -4.37
N GLN A 132 3.84 14.20 -4.89
CA GLN A 132 2.62 13.97 -4.13
C GLN A 132 2.61 12.62 -3.40
N PHE A 133 3.40 11.64 -3.84
CA PHE A 133 3.46 10.31 -3.23
C PHE A 133 4.71 10.12 -2.36
N ARG A 134 4.62 9.25 -1.36
CA ARG A 134 5.74 8.83 -0.52
C ARG A 134 5.64 7.33 -0.23
N SER A 135 6.78 6.63 -0.22
CA SER A 135 6.85 5.26 0.26
C SER A 135 6.76 5.21 1.80
N SER A 136 5.88 4.36 2.33
CA SER A 136 5.74 4.13 3.77
C SER A 136 5.65 2.64 4.09
N TYR A 137 6.08 2.26 5.29
CA TYR A 137 5.93 0.89 5.80
C TYR A 137 4.61 0.79 6.55
N VAL A 138 3.73 -0.10 6.10
CA VAL A 138 2.51 -0.45 6.84
C VAL A 138 2.85 -1.59 7.80
N LYS A 139 2.48 -1.44 9.08
CA LYS A 139 2.31 -2.60 9.96
C LYS A 139 0.83 -2.94 9.92
N ALA A 140 0.48 -4.21 9.72
CA ALA A 140 -0.86 -4.68 10.03
C ALA A 140 -1.10 -4.39 11.51
N VAL A 141 -1.95 -3.40 11.80
CA VAL A 141 -2.38 -3.09 13.15
C VAL A 141 -3.81 -3.56 13.23
N GLU A 142 -4.04 -4.59 14.03
CA GLU A 142 -5.37 -5.05 14.39
C GLU A 142 -6.17 -3.88 14.96
N ARG A 143 -7.31 -3.59 14.33
CA ARG A 143 -8.21 -2.46 14.60
C ARG A 143 -8.63 -2.37 16.08
N ALA A 144 -8.54 -3.48 16.82
CA ALA A 144 -8.88 -3.59 18.24
C ALA A 144 -7.92 -2.85 19.21
N ARG A 145 -6.69 -2.53 18.80
CA ARG A 145 -5.69 -1.95 19.75
C ARG A 145 -5.85 -0.44 19.97
N LYS A 146 -6.60 0.26 19.11
CA LYS A 146 -6.84 1.71 19.22
C LYS A 146 -7.93 2.09 20.23
N SER A 147 -8.83 1.17 20.61
CA SER A 147 -9.88 1.45 21.59
C SER A 147 -9.45 1.24 23.06
N PHE A 148 -8.30 0.58 23.29
CA PHE A 148 -7.86 0.22 24.65
C PHE A 148 -6.98 1.28 25.32
N GLN A 149 -6.34 2.18 24.57
CA GLN A 149 -5.43 3.18 25.13
C GLN A 149 -6.13 4.34 25.86
N SER A 150 -7.46 4.45 25.74
CA SER A 150 -8.26 5.53 26.34
C SER A 150 -9.14 5.09 27.51
N THR A 151 -9.11 3.80 27.92
CA THR A 151 -10.05 3.29 28.93
C THR A 151 -9.34 2.74 30.17
N LYS A 152 -9.11 3.65 31.13
CA LYS A 152 -9.02 3.42 32.60
C LYS A 152 -7.79 2.66 33.13
N THR A 153 -6.67 3.36 33.25
CA THR A 153 -5.49 2.96 34.06
C THR A 153 -5.87 2.49 35.47
N GLU A 154 -6.84 3.14 36.12
CA GLU A 154 -7.32 2.79 37.46
C GLU A 154 -7.93 1.37 37.57
N ALA A 155 -8.57 0.89 36.49
CA ALA A 155 -9.15 -0.46 36.48
C ALA A 155 -8.04 -1.53 36.42
N VAL A 156 -6.96 -1.23 35.70
CA VAL A 156 -5.78 -2.08 35.55
C VAL A 156 -5.02 -2.14 36.88
N GLU A 157 -4.75 -1.00 37.51
CA GLU A 157 -4.08 -0.93 38.82
C GLU A 157 -4.85 -1.67 39.90
N ARG A 158 -6.18 -1.49 39.96
CA ARG A 158 -7.03 -2.20 40.92
C ARG A 158 -7.01 -3.70 40.70
N PHE A 159 -6.98 -4.16 39.45
CA PHE A 159 -6.89 -5.58 39.11
C PHE A 159 -5.55 -6.18 39.60
N PHE A 160 -4.42 -5.58 39.23
CA PHE A 160 -3.10 -6.07 39.64
C PHE A 160 -2.86 -5.96 41.15
N GLY A 161 -3.40 -4.93 41.80
CA GLY A 161 -3.35 -4.81 43.26
C GLY A 161 -4.13 -5.91 43.98
N LYS A 162 -5.28 -6.35 43.45
CA LYS A 162 -6.02 -7.51 43.98
C LYS A 162 -5.30 -8.82 43.68
N LEU A 163 -4.77 -8.98 42.47
CA LEU A 163 -4.02 -10.16 42.06
C LEU A 163 -2.79 -10.38 42.95
N GLY A 164 -2.00 -9.33 43.21
CA GLY A 164 -0.84 -9.40 44.11
C GLY A 164 -1.19 -9.88 45.51
N LYS A 165 -2.29 -9.37 46.09
CA LYS A 165 -2.78 -9.83 47.41
C LYS A 165 -3.13 -11.32 47.42
N ILE A 166 -3.74 -11.83 46.35
CA ILE A 166 -4.10 -13.25 46.22
C ILE A 166 -2.84 -14.10 46.09
N VAL A 167 -1.92 -13.70 45.21
CA VAL A 167 -0.63 -14.38 45.01
C VAL A 167 0.14 -14.48 46.32
N SER A 168 0.26 -13.39 47.08
CA SER A 168 0.92 -13.40 48.38
C SER A 168 0.16 -14.22 49.42
N ARG A 169 -1.18 -14.12 49.48
CA ARG A 169 -2.00 -14.83 50.48
C ARG A 169 -1.92 -16.35 50.32
N TYR A 170 -1.89 -16.84 49.09
CA TYR A 170 -1.89 -18.28 48.79
C TYR A 170 -0.49 -18.81 48.44
N ASN A 171 0.55 -17.98 48.57
CA ASN A 171 1.94 -18.31 48.25
C ASN A 171 2.08 -18.94 46.85
N ILE A 172 1.43 -18.33 45.86
CA ILE A 172 1.43 -18.80 44.46
C ILE A 172 2.81 -18.48 43.87
N GLY A 173 3.57 -19.51 43.52
CA GLY A 173 4.90 -19.40 42.94
C GLY A 173 4.88 -19.32 41.42
N ALA A 174 6.07 -19.32 40.83
CA ALA A 174 6.23 -19.25 39.38
C ALA A 174 5.71 -20.51 38.65
N SER A 175 5.75 -21.66 39.32
CA SER A 175 5.27 -22.94 38.78
C SER A 175 3.75 -23.01 38.68
N GLU A 176 3.03 -22.28 39.54
CA GLU A 176 1.56 -22.25 39.60
C GLU A 176 0.96 -21.12 38.76
N CYS A 177 1.77 -20.17 38.31
CA CYS A 177 1.35 -19.07 37.44
C CYS A 177 1.40 -19.49 35.97
N TRP A 178 0.27 -19.96 35.42
CA TRP A 178 0.16 -20.33 34.00
C TRP A 178 -0.43 -19.20 33.18
N ASN A 179 0.22 -18.88 32.05
CA ASN A 179 -0.34 -18.05 31.01
C ASN A 179 -0.76 -18.95 29.84
N GLU A 180 -2.03 -18.87 29.47
CA GLU A 180 -2.60 -19.54 28.31
C GLU A 180 -2.98 -18.48 27.28
N ASP A 181 -2.57 -18.68 26.03
CA ASP A 181 -2.86 -17.76 24.95
C ASP A 181 -3.24 -18.51 23.68
N GLU A 182 -4.06 -17.86 22.86
CA GLU A 182 -4.55 -18.39 21.59
C GLU A 182 -3.97 -17.56 20.44
N CYS A 183 -3.25 -18.23 19.54
CA CYS A 183 -2.69 -17.61 18.35
C CYS A 183 -3.39 -18.15 17.10
N GLY A 184 -4.11 -17.27 16.39
CA GLY A 184 -4.61 -17.56 15.06
C GLY A 184 -3.47 -17.70 14.06
N VAL A 185 -3.23 -18.91 13.56
CA VAL A 185 -2.27 -19.19 12.49
C VAL A 185 -3.02 -19.23 11.18
N ARG A 186 -2.68 -18.29 10.30
CA ARG A 186 -3.22 -18.24 8.94
C ARG A 186 -2.36 -19.08 8.02
N ILE A 187 -2.95 -20.13 7.47
CA ILE A 187 -2.29 -20.98 6.49
C ILE A 187 -2.12 -20.15 5.21
N GLY A 188 -0.89 -19.99 4.72
CA GLY A 188 -0.58 -19.26 3.47
C GLY A 188 -0.38 -17.74 3.58
N SER A 189 -0.24 -17.13 4.77
CA SER A 189 0.08 -15.70 4.91
C SER A 189 1.58 -15.44 5.20
N LEU A 190 2.22 -14.61 4.36
CA LEU A 190 3.60 -14.14 4.56
C LEU A 190 3.68 -13.12 5.72
N ARG A 191 4.66 -13.31 6.61
CA ARG A 191 4.91 -12.50 7.82
C ARG A 191 5.57 -11.12 7.58
N GLU A 192 5.85 -10.74 6.34
CA GLU A 192 6.73 -9.59 6.07
C GLU A 192 6.02 -8.25 5.92
N ARG A 193 6.70 -7.20 6.40
CA ARG A 193 6.28 -5.79 6.26
C ARG A 193 6.19 -5.43 4.79
N ILE A 194 5.01 -5.09 4.31
CA ILE A 194 4.82 -4.71 2.91
C ILE A 194 5.09 -3.20 2.74
N LEU A 195 5.97 -2.88 1.80
CA LEU A 195 6.25 -1.50 1.39
C LEU A 195 5.13 -1.01 0.45
N VAL A 196 4.47 0.10 0.81
CA VAL A 196 3.37 0.69 0.05
C VAL A 196 3.60 2.17 -0.28
N LEU A 197 2.88 2.67 -1.28
CA LEU A 197 2.79 4.08 -1.66
C LEU A 197 1.61 4.76 -0.96
N VAL A 198 1.83 5.96 -0.46
CA VAL A 198 0.83 6.78 0.25
C VAL A 198 0.92 8.24 -0.21
N THR A 199 -0.22 8.89 -0.44
CA THR A 199 -0.36 10.32 -0.77
C THR A 199 0.08 11.20 0.43
N ARG A 200 0.82 12.29 0.19
CA ARG A 200 1.41 13.16 1.25
C ARG A 200 0.40 13.82 2.18
N THR A 201 -0.86 13.95 1.79
CA THR A 201 -1.91 14.63 2.56
C THR A 201 -2.37 13.85 3.80
N THR A 202 -2.14 12.54 3.87
CA THR A 202 -2.45 11.68 5.04
C THR A 202 -1.35 11.72 6.12
N ARG A 203 -0.83 12.92 6.42
CA ARG A 203 0.28 13.15 7.38
C ARG A 203 -0.04 12.71 8.82
N HIS A 204 -1.30 12.56 9.18
CA HIS A 204 -1.75 12.32 10.55
C HIS A 204 -2.34 10.92 10.79
N GLN A 205 -2.40 10.06 9.77
CA GLN A 205 -2.95 8.71 9.92
C GLN A 205 -1.92 7.67 9.48
N ARG A 206 -1.73 6.66 10.32
CA ARG A 206 -0.92 5.49 9.97
C ARG A 206 -1.63 4.75 8.83
N PRO A 207 -0.93 4.42 7.73
CA PRO A 207 -1.57 3.70 6.64
C PRO A 207 -1.92 2.28 7.12
N GLU A 208 -3.17 1.88 6.89
CA GLU A 208 -3.77 0.60 7.27
C GLU A 208 -4.19 -0.11 5.97
N ALA A 209 -3.96 -1.42 5.89
CA ALA A 209 -4.41 -2.26 4.78
C ALA A 209 -5.50 -3.19 5.31
N ILE A 210 -6.66 -3.21 4.66
CA ILE A 210 -7.76 -4.12 5.01
C ILE A 210 -7.34 -5.54 4.61
N GLU A 211 -7.55 -6.53 5.48
CA GLU A 211 -7.25 -7.92 5.14
C GLU A 211 -8.47 -8.58 4.45
N PRO A 212 -8.29 -9.31 3.33
CA PRO A 212 -9.38 -10.07 2.70
C PRO A 212 -9.87 -11.17 3.65
N GLY A 213 -11.18 -11.24 3.86
CA GLY A 213 -11.84 -11.99 4.94
C GLY A 213 -11.97 -13.50 4.78
N ASP A 214 -11.47 -14.10 3.69
CA ASP A 214 -11.49 -15.56 3.50
C ASP A 214 -10.08 -16.13 3.42
N ARG A 215 -9.66 -16.77 4.52
CA ARG A 215 -8.45 -17.59 4.63
C ARG A 215 -8.73 -18.73 5.61
N GLU A 216 -8.38 -19.95 5.23
CA GLU A 216 -8.39 -21.08 6.16
C GLU A 216 -7.41 -20.78 7.32
N SER A 217 -7.93 -20.78 8.54
CA SER A 217 -7.19 -20.51 9.76
C SER A 217 -7.21 -21.73 10.67
N CYS A 218 -6.08 -22.01 11.31
CA CYS A 218 -6.03 -22.87 12.48
C CYS A 218 -5.69 -22.03 13.71
N THR A 219 -6.16 -22.46 14.88
CA THR A 219 -5.91 -21.78 16.14
C THR A 219 -4.94 -22.61 16.96
N VAL A 220 -3.82 -22.04 17.38
CA VAL A 220 -2.88 -22.68 18.28
C VAL A 220 -3.16 -22.19 19.69
N VAL A 221 -3.47 -23.10 20.61
CA VAL A 221 -3.62 -22.82 22.04
C VAL A 221 -2.40 -23.35 22.75
N ALA A 222 -1.66 -22.48 23.44
CA ALA A 222 -0.47 -22.88 24.19
C ALA A 222 -0.53 -22.31 25.61
N ALA A 223 -0.03 -23.08 26.57
CA ALA A 223 0.07 -22.66 27.96
C ALA A 223 1.49 -22.84 28.48
N VAL A 224 2.04 -21.81 29.12
CA VAL A 224 3.38 -21.79 29.68
C VAL A 224 3.33 -21.19 31.08
N ASN A 225 4.03 -21.76 32.06
CA ASN A 225 4.13 -21.17 33.39
C ASN A 225 5.29 -20.18 33.51
N ALA A 226 5.26 -19.37 34.56
CA ALA A 226 6.31 -18.40 34.85
C ALA A 226 7.65 -19.05 35.24
N ALA A 227 7.68 -20.36 35.51
CA ALA A 227 8.90 -21.15 35.72
C ALA A 227 9.52 -21.69 34.41
N GLY A 228 8.87 -21.51 33.26
CA GLY A 228 9.35 -21.94 31.94
C GLY A 228 8.89 -23.32 31.48
N GLU A 229 8.01 -23.99 32.22
CA GLU A 229 7.36 -25.22 31.76
C GLU A 229 6.26 -24.89 30.73
N ALA A 230 6.28 -25.58 29.58
CA ALA A 230 5.25 -25.47 28.56
C ALA A 230 4.36 -26.72 28.55
N MET A 231 3.04 -26.53 28.52
CA MET A 231 2.12 -27.63 28.22
C MET A 231 2.15 -27.92 26.72
N PRO A 232 1.90 -29.17 26.31
CA PRO A 232 1.82 -29.47 24.89
C PRO A 232 0.72 -28.65 24.21
N PRO A 233 1.03 -27.96 23.10
CA PRO A 233 0.12 -27.05 22.46
C PRO A 233 -1.00 -27.81 21.74
N TRP A 234 -2.16 -27.17 21.64
CA TRP A 234 -3.29 -27.66 20.87
C TRP A 234 -3.38 -26.89 19.56
N ILE A 235 -3.62 -27.60 18.47
CA ILE A 235 -3.89 -27.01 17.15
C ILE A 235 -5.33 -27.36 16.77
N VAL A 236 -6.17 -26.34 16.66
CA VAL A 236 -7.59 -26.45 16.37
C VAL A 236 -7.85 -26.08 14.91
N PHE A 237 -8.50 -26.98 14.17
CA PHE A 237 -8.87 -26.76 12.77
C PHE A 237 -10.39 -26.62 12.58
N LYS A 238 -10.80 -25.81 11.60
CA LYS A 238 -12.19 -25.71 11.13
C LYS A 238 -12.60 -26.93 10.29
N VAL A 239 -11.73 -27.26 9.34
CA VAL A 239 -11.81 -28.44 8.47
C VAL A 239 -10.42 -29.06 8.47
N PHE A 240 -10.32 -30.38 8.60
CA PHE A 240 -9.02 -31.03 8.49
C PHE A 240 -8.51 -30.92 7.05
N PRO A 241 -7.23 -30.59 6.81
CA PRO A 241 -6.73 -30.39 5.45
C PRO A 241 -6.69 -31.67 4.58
N SER A 242 -6.94 -32.86 5.16
CA SER A 242 -7.07 -34.15 4.45
C SER A 242 -7.77 -35.20 5.32
N GLU A 243 -8.13 -36.37 4.76
CA GLU A 243 -8.82 -37.47 5.47
C GLU A 243 -7.86 -38.40 6.27
N SER A 244 -6.53 -38.25 6.12
CA SER A 244 -5.53 -39.21 6.60
C SER A 244 -4.54 -38.65 7.65
N TRP A 245 -5.00 -37.81 8.59
CA TRP A 245 -4.13 -37.25 9.65
C TRP A 245 -3.78 -38.20 10.78
N ALA A 246 -4.42 -39.38 10.85
CA ALA A 246 -4.07 -40.41 11.84
C ALA A 246 -2.61 -40.89 11.73
N GLU A 247 -1.96 -40.63 10.59
CA GLU A 247 -0.60 -41.06 10.26
C GLU A 247 0.43 -39.91 10.28
N VAL A 248 0.02 -38.67 10.60
CA VAL A 248 0.99 -37.56 10.67
C VAL A 248 1.69 -37.56 12.02
N GLU A 249 2.92 -38.06 12.03
CA GLU A 249 3.86 -37.85 13.15
C GLU A 249 4.20 -36.36 13.28
N ALA A 250 3.39 -35.61 14.01
CA ALA A 250 3.80 -34.32 14.52
C ALA A 250 4.97 -34.53 15.49
N SER A 251 6.07 -33.82 15.32
CA SER A 251 7.21 -33.92 16.24
C SER A 251 6.83 -33.42 17.64
N GLY A 252 6.77 -34.31 18.63
CA GLY A 252 6.48 -34.00 20.04
C GLY A 252 5.02 -34.21 20.47
N ASP A 253 4.71 -33.95 21.74
CA ASP A 253 3.38 -34.15 22.38
C ASP A 253 2.25 -33.22 21.86
N ILE A 254 2.35 -32.70 20.63
CA ILE A 254 1.40 -31.76 20.01
C ILE A 254 0.03 -32.43 19.88
N ARG A 255 -1.04 -31.72 20.26
CA ARG A 255 -2.42 -32.24 20.23
C ARG A 255 -3.25 -31.52 19.16
N PHE A 256 -4.15 -32.27 18.55
CA PHE A 256 -5.05 -31.75 17.51
C PHE A 256 -6.49 -31.80 17.97
N ALA A 257 -7.26 -30.77 17.60
CA ALA A 257 -8.70 -30.71 17.84
C ALA A 257 -9.43 -30.11 16.64
N ARG A 258 -10.74 -30.38 16.55
CA ARG A 258 -11.63 -29.85 15.52
C ARG A 258 -12.77 -29.08 16.17
N SER A 259 -13.13 -27.95 15.57
CA SER A 259 -14.31 -27.16 15.92
C SER A 259 -14.94 -26.62 14.65
N ASP A 260 -16.27 -26.60 14.57
CA ASP A 260 -17.01 -26.12 13.39
C ASP A 260 -16.74 -24.62 13.09
N THR A 261 -16.24 -23.88 14.07
CA THR A 261 -15.86 -22.46 13.92
C THR A 261 -14.37 -22.27 13.61
N GLY A 262 -13.51 -23.28 13.82
CA GLY A 262 -12.05 -23.14 13.76
C GLY A 262 -11.42 -22.41 14.96
N PHE A 263 -12.24 -22.07 15.96
CA PHE A 263 -11.82 -21.48 17.23
C PHE A 263 -12.04 -22.45 18.37
N SER A 264 -11.38 -22.22 19.51
CA SER A 264 -11.68 -22.94 20.74
C SER A 264 -13.14 -22.70 21.15
N ASN A 265 -13.78 -23.72 21.70
CA ASN A 265 -15.13 -23.64 22.26
C ASN A 265 -15.16 -24.41 23.58
N ALA A 266 -16.25 -24.30 24.35
CA ALA A 266 -16.39 -24.96 25.64
C ALA A 266 -16.47 -26.49 25.57
N GLU A 267 -16.64 -27.05 24.36
CA GLU A 267 -16.81 -28.49 24.12
C GLU A 267 -15.51 -29.19 23.69
N ILE A 268 -14.53 -28.45 23.14
CA ILE A 268 -13.14 -28.90 23.03
C ILE A 268 -12.64 -29.10 24.46
N PRO A 269 -11.97 -30.24 24.79
CA PRO A 269 -11.58 -30.55 26.17
C PRO A 269 -10.92 -29.35 26.82
N GLU A 270 -11.64 -28.79 27.79
CA GLU A 270 -11.32 -27.55 28.47
C GLU A 270 -9.83 -27.51 28.79
N THR A 271 -9.16 -26.46 28.28
CA THR A 271 -7.79 -25.99 28.51
C THR A 271 -6.72 -27.03 28.94
N PRO A 272 -5.50 -27.01 28.38
CA PRO A 272 -4.40 -27.86 28.83
C PRO A 272 -4.30 -27.93 30.38
N CYS A 273 -4.56 -26.81 31.04
CA CYS A 273 -4.59 -26.63 32.49
C CYS A 273 -5.61 -27.49 33.25
N ARG A 274 -6.85 -27.72 32.77
CA ARG A 274 -7.87 -28.46 33.55
C ARG A 274 -7.60 -29.95 33.64
N ARG A 275 -6.99 -30.58 32.63
CA ARG A 275 -6.65 -32.02 32.70
C ARG A 275 -5.52 -32.34 33.69
N ARG A 276 -4.64 -31.38 34.02
CA ARG A 276 -3.59 -31.55 35.05
C ARG A 276 -4.13 -31.38 36.48
N GLN A 277 -5.35 -30.85 36.65
CA GLN A 277 -5.99 -30.66 37.97
C GLN A 277 -6.70 -31.90 38.53
N ARG A 278 -6.53 -33.11 37.95
CA ARG A 278 -6.90 -34.34 38.67
C ARG A 278 -5.92 -34.51 39.85
N PRO A 279 -6.43 -34.74 41.08
CA PRO A 279 -5.59 -34.72 42.26
C PRO A 279 -4.56 -35.84 42.18
N TYR A 280 -3.30 -35.53 42.50
CA TYR A 280 -2.33 -36.52 42.92
C TYR A 280 -2.94 -37.33 44.07
N GLY A 281 -3.45 -38.52 43.76
CA GLY A 281 -3.82 -39.51 44.77
C GLY A 281 -2.57 -39.88 45.55
N ARG A 282 -2.62 -39.73 46.87
CA ARG A 282 -1.60 -40.26 47.78
C ARG A 282 -1.44 -41.76 47.52
N PRO A 283 -0.22 -42.31 47.37
CA PRO A 283 -0.03 -43.75 47.37
C PRO A 283 -0.35 -44.29 48.77
N ARG A 284 -1.36 -45.15 48.87
CA ARG A 284 -1.44 -46.11 49.98
C ARG A 284 -0.35 -47.15 49.75
N TRP A 285 0.69 -47.13 50.56
CA TRP A 285 1.53 -48.30 50.73
C TRP A 285 0.85 -49.22 51.74
N SER A 286 0.64 -50.47 51.31
CA SER A 286 0.24 -51.56 52.17
C SER A 286 1.47 -52.43 52.39
N HIS A 287 1.93 -52.49 53.64
CA HIS A 287 2.41 -53.65 54.39
C HIS A 287 2.55 -53.21 55.85
#